data_AF-A0A1G8PMA0-F1
#
_entry.id   AF-A0A1G8PMA0-F1
#
_cell.length_a   1.000
_cell.length_b   1.000
_cell.length_c   1.000
_cell.angle_alpha   90.00
_cell.angle_beta   90.00
_cell.angle_gamma   90.00
#
_symmetry.space_group_name_H-M   'P 1'
#
loop_
_entity.id
_entity.type
_entity.pdbx_description
1 polymer ?
#
loop_
_entity_poly.entity_id
_entity_poly.type
_entity_poly.pdbx_seq_one_letter_code
_entity_poly.pdbx_strand_id
1 'polypeptide(L)'
;MQPISCRNCGNRVLVEKYSNEHTSVQWLSDAESACPEFSRRAALGESSREIPTCPSLRQSIDEQAYEGALALSLRSYPTPGRLD
;
A
#
# COMPACT_ATOMS: atom_id res chain seq x y z
N MET A 1 2.59 1.27 10.62
CA MET A 1 2.62 0.53 9.33
C MET A 1 3.34 -0.82 9.52
N GLN A 2 2.84 -1.89 8.90
CA GLN A 2 3.41 -3.24 8.89
C GLN A 2 3.94 -3.60 7.49
N PRO A 3 5.05 -4.34 7.36
CA PRO A 3 5.57 -4.75 6.07
C PRO A 3 4.72 -5.84 5.42
N ILE A 4 4.36 -5.66 4.15
CA ILE A 4 3.61 -6.63 3.35
C ILE A 4 4.38 -6.89 2.06
N SER A 5 4.49 -8.16 1.66
CA SER A 5 5.04 -8.54 0.36
C SER A 5 3.90 -8.91 -0.59
N CYS A 6 3.94 -8.40 -1.82
CA CYS A 6 3.00 -8.80 -2.86
C CYS A 6 3.19 -10.29 -3.18
N ARG A 7 2.13 -11.10 -3.11
CA ARG A 7 2.23 -12.54 -3.42
C ARG A 7 2.60 -12.83 -4.87
N ASN A 8 2.31 -11.92 -5.79
CA ASN A 8 2.60 -12.11 -7.21
C ASN A 8 4.04 -11.76 -7.60
N CYS A 9 4.55 -10.61 -7.17
CA CYS A 9 5.88 -10.13 -7.60
C CYS A 9 6.91 -10.03 -6.47
N GLY A 10 6.54 -10.33 -5.22
CA GLY A 10 7.44 -10.28 -4.06
C GLY A 10 7.82 -8.88 -3.58
N ASN A 11 7.40 -7.81 -4.27
CA ASN A 11 7.72 -6.44 -3.86
C ASN A 11 7.22 -6.16 -2.44
N ARG A 12 8.09 -5.58 -1.61
CA ARG A 12 7.82 -5.28 -0.20
C ARG A 12 7.45 -3.82 -0.03
N VAL A 13 6.32 -3.57 0.62
CA VAL A 13 5.80 -2.24 0.94
C VAL A 13 5.48 -2.14 2.43
N LEU A 14 5.31 -0.93 2.94
CA LEU A 14 4.75 -0.69 4.27
C LEU A 14 3.27 -0.36 4.15
N VAL A 15 2.45 -1.01 4.95
CA VAL A 15 0.98 -0.90 4.88
C VAL A 15 0.42 -0.50 6.22
N GLU A 16 -0.53 0.42 6.20
CA GLU A 16 -1.44 0.63 7.31
C GLU A 16 -2.87 0.59 6.77
N LYS A 17 -3.69 -0.30 7.33
CA LYS A 17 -5.08 -0.48 6.91
C LYS A 17 -6.00 0.08 7.97
N TYR A 18 -6.97 0.88 7.58
CA TYR A 18 -7.93 1.51 8.50
C TYR A 18 -9.34 0.94 8.32
N SER A 19 -9.69 0.53 7.10
CA SER A 19 -10.94 -0.17 6.76
C SER A 19 -10.73 -1.05 5.52
N ASN A 20 -11.79 -1.68 5.01
CA ASN A 20 -11.74 -2.44 3.75
C ASN A 20 -11.41 -1.57 2.53
N GLU A 21 -11.85 -0.32 2.56
CA GLU A 21 -11.70 0.66 1.49
C GLU A 21 -10.52 1.61 1.72
N HIS A 22 -10.05 1.75 2.96
CA HIS A 22 -9.02 2.69 3.33
C HIS A 22 -7.72 2.01 3.73
N THR A 23 -6.72 2.12 2.86
CA THR A 23 -5.37 1.61 3.09
C THR A 23 -4.34 2.66 2.69
N SER A 24 -3.36 2.92 3.56
CA SER A 24 -2.15 3.65 3.22
C SER A 24 -1.05 2.66 2.85
N VAL A 25 -0.47 2.84 1.68
CA VAL A 25 0.66 2.05 1.19
C VAL A 25 1.84 2.98 0.97
N GLN A 26 2.96 2.67 1.60
CA GLN A 26 4.23 3.33 1.37
C GLN A 26 5.17 2.40 0.61
N TRP A 27 5.55 2.83 -0.59
CA TRP A 27 6.53 2.17 -1.42
C TRP A 27 7.94 2.44 -0.90
N LEU A 28 8.76 1.38 -0.81
CA LEU A 28 10.14 1.48 -0.33
C LEU A 28 11.13 1.86 -1.44
N SER A 29 10.72 1.67 -2.69
CA SER A 29 11.46 1.98 -3.90
C SER A 29 10.48 2.49 -4.96
N ASP A 30 11.00 3.02 -6.05
CA ASP A 30 10.16 3.47 -7.17
C ASP A 30 9.22 2.35 -7.66
N ALA A 31 7.94 2.66 -7.81
CA ALA A 31 6.91 1.66 -8.11
C ALA A 31 7.04 1.08 -9.52
N GLU A 32 7.45 1.90 -10.49
CA GLU A 32 7.60 1.53 -11.90
C GLU A 32 8.78 0.58 -12.10
N SER A 33 9.82 0.69 -11.27
CA SER A 33 10.95 -0.25 -11.23
C SER A 33 10.69 -1.51 -10.39
N ALA A 34 9.91 -1.41 -9.31
CA ALA A 34 9.76 -2.49 -8.32
C ALA A 34 8.56 -3.42 -8.57
N CYS A 35 7.56 -3.00 -9.36
CA CYS A 35 6.37 -3.79 -9.63
C CYS A 35 6.12 -3.96 -11.13
N PRO A 36 6.05 -5.21 -11.65
CA PRO A 36 5.78 -5.46 -13.06
C PRO A 36 4.45 -4.88 -13.58
N GLU A 37 3.43 -4.76 -12.71
CA GLU A 37 2.16 -4.13 -13.06
C GLU A 37 2.34 -2.64 -13.39
N PHE A 38 3.07 -1.93 -12.53
CA PHE A 38 3.37 -0.51 -12.73
C PHE A 38 4.31 -0.32 -13.91
N SER A 39 5.35 -1.15 -14.03
CA SER A 39 6.27 -1.13 -15.18
C SER A 39 5.53 -1.26 -16.52
N ARG A 40 4.59 -2.22 -16.61
CA ARG A 40 3.78 -2.43 -17.82
C ARG A 40 2.91 -1.23 -18.15
N ARG A 41 2.28 -0.61 -17.14
CA ARG A 41 1.42 0.57 -17.32
C ARG A 41 2.23 1.82 -17.67
N ALA A 42 3.40 2.00 -17.06
CA ALA A 42 4.34 3.04 -17.42
C ALA A 42 4.78 2.92 -18.89
N ALA A 43 5.01 1.70 -19.38
CA ALA A 43 5.30 1.47 -20.81
C ALA A 43 4.13 1.81 -21.75
N LEU A 44 2.90 1.89 -21.23
CA LEU A 44 1.71 2.37 -21.94
C LEU A 44 1.46 3.88 -21.76
N GLY A 45 2.34 4.58 -21.03
CA GLY A 45 2.23 6.01 -20.76
C GLY A 45 1.43 6.38 -19.51
N GLU A 46 0.98 5.41 -18.70
CA GLU A 46 0.32 5.67 -17.42
C GLU A 46 1.36 5.83 -16.30
N SER A 47 1.42 7.01 -15.67
CA SER A 47 2.29 7.23 -14.51
C SER A 47 1.81 6.44 -13.29
N SER A 48 2.76 5.92 -12.50
CA SER A 48 2.49 5.34 -11.18
C SER A 48 1.66 6.22 -10.24
N ARG A 49 1.68 7.54 -10.40
CA ARG A 49 0.89 8.49 -9.60
C ARG A 49 -0.61 8.43 -9.89
N GLU A 50 -1.00 8.03 -11.10
CA GLU A 50 -2.40 7.94 -11.55
C GLU A 50 -3.00 6.57 -11.25
N ILE A 51 -2.18 5.60 -10.85
CA ILE A 51 -2.59 4.22 -10.59
C ILE A 51 -2.85 4.06 -9.09
N PRO A 52 -4.09 3.76 -8.66
CA PRO A 52 -4.42 3.70 -7.23
C PRO A 52 -3.58 2.68 -6.45
N THR A 53 -3.35 1.50 -7.02
CA THR A 53 -2.49 0.44 -6.47
C THR A 53 -2.31 -0.71 -7.48
N CYS A 54 -1.39 -1.63 -7.20
CA CYS A 54 -1.32 -2.92 -7.89
C CYS A 54 -2.44 -3.84 -7.41
N PRO A 55 -3.27 -4.44 -8.30
CA PRO A 55 -4.37 -5.32 -7.89
C PRO A 55 -3.92 -6.53 -7.06
N SER A 56 -2.81 -7.18 -7.44
CA SER A 56 -2.26 -8.32 -6.70
C SER A 56 -1.74 -7.91 -5.31
N LEU A 57 -1.19 -6.71 -5.19
CA LEU A 57 -0.76 -6.18 -3.89
C LEU A 57 -1.99 -5.91 -3.00
N ARG A 58 -3.05 -5.32 -3.56
CA ARG A 58 -4.31 -5.10 -2.83
C ARG A 58 -4.88 -6.40 -2.30
N GLN A 59 -4.95 -7.44 -3.15
CA GLN A 59 -5.37 -8.76 -2.72
C GLN A 59 -4.47 -9.34 -1.61
N SER A 60 -3.16 -9.09 -1.68
CA SER A 60 -2.19 -9.50 -0.64
C SER A 60 -2.47 -8.84 0.70
N ILE A 61 -2.79 -7.56 0.69
CA ILE A 61 -3.17 -6.77 1.86
C ILE A 61 -4.51 -7.25 2.43
N ASP A 62 -5.50 -7.48 1.56
CA ASP A 62 -6.85 -7.87 1.96
C ASP A 62 -6.88 -9.25 2.61
N GLU A 63 -6.17 -10.22 2.04
CA GLU A 63 -6.05 -11.56 2.63
C GLU A 63 -5.31 -11.54 3.96
N GLN A 64 -4.19 -10.82 4.09
CA GLN A 64 -3.49 -10.74 5.38
C GLN A 64 -4.31 -10.02 6.45
N ALA A 65 -5.14 -9.04 6.07
CA ALA A 65 -6.06 -8.41 7.01
C ALA A 65 -7.18 -9.37 7.43
N TYR A 66 -7.71 -10.15 6.49
CA TYR A 66 -8.72 -11.16 6.75
C TYR A 66 -8.20 -12.28 7.68
N GLU A 67 -6.97 -12.73 7.47
CA GLU A 67 -6.28 -13.71 8.32
C GLU A 67 -5.85 -13.15 9.68
N GLY A 68 -5.98 -11.84 9.91
CA GLY A 68 -5.56 -11.16 11.13
C GLY A 68 -4.05 -10.91 11.25
N ALA A 69 -3.27 -11.22 10.21
CA ALA A 69 -1.84 -10.94 10.15
C ALA A 69 -1.53 -9.44 9.99
N LEU A 70 -2.40 -8.71 9.29
CA LEU A 70 -2.37 -7.25 9.18
C LEU A 70 -3.51 -6.66 10.04
N ALA A 71 -3.15 -5.91 11.08
CA ALA A 71 -4.15 -5.31 11.96
C ALA A 71 -4.78 -4.06 11.33
N LEU A 72 -6.05 -3.82 11.66
CA LEU A 72 -6.69 -2.53 11.38
C LEU A 72 -6.22 -1.49 12.40
N SER A 73 -5.74 -0.36 11.90
CA SER A 73 -5.32 0.79 12.68
C SER A 73 -6.51 1.70 12.92
N LEU A 74 -6.71 2.13 14.17
CA LEU A 74 -7.62 3.23 14.47
C LEU A 74 -6.90 4.53 14.12
N ARG A 75 -7.50 5.35 13.24
CA ARG A 75 -6.95 6.67 12.95
C ARG A 75 -6.80 7.46 14.25
N SER A 76 -5.57 7.77 14.64
CA SER A 76 -5.29 8.76 15.69
C SER A 76 -5.15 10.14 15.06
N TYR A 77 -5.95 11.11 15.50
CA TYR A 77 -5.66 12.50 15.18
C TYR A 77 -4.40 12.93 15.94
N PRO A 78 -3.47 13.66 15.30
CA PRO A 78 -2.38 14.27 16.04
C PRO A 78 -2.98 15.18 17.10
N THR A 79 -2.48 15.08 18.34
CA THR A 79 -2.87 16.02 19.39
C THR A 79 -2.52 17.42 18.90
N PRO A 80 -3.48 18.36 18.81
CA PRO A 80 -3.18 19.73 18.40
C PRO A 80 -2.07 20.27 19.30
N GLY A 81 -0.96 20.68 18.69
CA GLY A 81 0.12 21.33 19.41
C GLY A 81 -0.41 22.62 20.03
N ARG A 82 -0.09 22.86 21.31
CA ARG A 82 -0.39 24.13 21.96
C ARG A 82 0.57 25.18 21.37
N LEU A 83 0.00 26.20 20.72
CA LEU A 83 0.74 27.37 20.25
C LEU A 83 0.86 28.34 21.43
N ASP A 84 1.78 28.08 22.36
CA ASP A 84 2.24 29.12 23.31
C ASP A 84 3.50 29.80 22.80
#